data_AF-F9FBL0-F1
#
_entry.id   AF-F9FBL0-F1
#
_cell.length_a   1.000
_cell.length_b   1.000
_cell.length_c   1.000
_cell.angle_alpha   90.00
_cell.angle_beta   90.00
_cell.angle_gamma   90.00
#
_symmetry.space_group_name_H-M   'P 1'
#
loop_
_entity.id
_entity.type
_entity.pdbx_description
1 polymer ?
#
loop_
_entity_poly.entity_id
_entity_poly.type
_entity_poly.pdbx_seq_one_letter_code
_entity_poly.pdbx_strand_id
1 'polypeptide(L)' 'MAGIAYYTIAGKQVAGHYLAMAWLGTLVVGTKLALSGGSSKPTATATPPINASSSDEADFIKNFLDQQDKKN' A
#
# COMPACT_ATOMS: atom_id res chain seq x y z
N MET A 1 9.39 -29.82 25.49
CA MET A 1 8.19 -29.09 25.93
C MET A 1 8.47 -27.60 25.83
N ALA A 2 8.06 -26.93 24.75
CA ALA A 2 8.22 -25.48 24.63
C ALA A 2 7.22 -24.81 25.57
N GLY A 3 7.71 -24.29 26.71
CA GLY A 3 6.87 -23.59 27.67
C GLY A 3 6.34 -22.28 27.08
N ILE A 4 5.15 -21.87 27.51
CA ILE A 4 4.63 -20.54 27.22
C ILE A 4 5.52 -19.55 27.98
N ALA A 5 6.26 -18.70 27.27
CA ALA A 5 7.02 -17.63 27.89
C ALA A 5 6.05 -16.59 28.46
N TYR A 6 6.22 -16.21 29.73
CA TYR A 6 5.44 -15.14 30.37
C TYR A 6 6.36 -13.96 30.65
N TYR A 7 5.85 -12.75 30.43
CA TYR A 7 6.57 -11.50 30.65
C TYR A 7 5.79 -10.62 31.61
N THR A 8 6.48 -10.06 32.61
CA THR A 8 5.89 -9.10 33.54
C THR A 8 5.89 -7.72 32.91
N ILE A 9 4.71 -7.20 32.58
CA ILE A 9 4.50 -5.88 32.01
C ILE A 9 3.62 -5.09 32.97
N ALA A 10 4.09 -3.94 33.44
CA ALA A 10 3.37 -3.08 34.39
C ALA A 10 2.82 -3.83 35.63
N GLY A 11 3.61 -4.79 36.16
CA GLY A 11 3.24 -5.60 37.32
C GLY A 11 2.25 -6.75 37.05
N LYS A 12 1.88 -7.01 35.79
CA LYS A 12 1.00 -8.11 35.39
C LYS A 12 1.76 -9.11 34.51
N GLN A 13 1.52 -10.40 34.73
CA GLN A 13 2.07 -11.45 33.86
C GLN A 13 1.25 -11.55 32.58
N VAL A 14 1.88 -11.32 31.43
CA VAL A 14 1.28 -11.44 30.11
C VAL A 14 1.92 -12.61 29.39
N ALA A 15 1.11 -13.51 28.85
CA ALA A 15 1.63 -14.63 28.08
C ALA A 15 2.22 -14.11 26.75
N GLY A 16 3.39 -14.62 26.38
CA GLY A 16 4.17 -14.13 25.25
C GLY A 16 3.45 -14.24 23.90
N HIS A 17 2.55 -15.21 23.76
CA HIS A 17 1.73 -15.36 22.55
C HIS A 17 0.70 -14.21 22.40
N TYR A 18 0.03 -13.79 23.49
CA TYR A 18 -0.85 -12.61 23.44
C TYR A 18 -0.07 -11.33 23.19
N LEU A 19 1.11 -11.20 23.81
CA LEU A 19 1.98 -10.04 23.59
C LEU A 19 2.44 -9.94 22.14
N ALA A 20 2.85 -11.06 21.54
CA ALA A 20 3.26 -11.12 20.14
C ALA A 20 2.10 -10.74 19.20
N MET A 21 0.90 -11.28 19.44
CA MET A 21 -0.28 -10.95 18.62
C MET A 21 -0.69 -9.48 18.76
N ALA A 22 -0.59 -8.90 19.95
CA ALA A 22 -0.84 -7.48 20.17
C ALA A 22 0.15 -6.59 19.41
N TRP A 23 1.44 -6.95 19.41
CA TRP A 23 2.47 -6.23 18.67
C TRP A 23 2.27 -6.33 17.16
N LEU A 24 1.99 -7.52 16.64
CA LEU A 24 1.71 -7.70 15.21
C LEU A 24 0.46 -6.92 14.78
N GLY A 25 -0.61 -6.95 15.59
CA GLY A 25 -1.83 -6.18 15.34
C GLY A 25 -1.58 -4.67 15.34
N THR A 26 -0.85 -4.15 16.33
CA THR A 26 -0.50 -2.72 16.41
C THR A 26 0.41 -2.27 15.27
N LEU A 27 1.37 -3.10 14.84
CA LEU A 27 2.19 -2.81 13.66
C LEU A 27 1.35 -2.73 12.39
N VAL A 28 0.45 -3.68 12.14
CA VAL A 28 -0.39 -3.68 10.94
C VAL A 28 -1.36 -2.49 10.94
N VAL A 29 -2.04 -2.24 12.05
CA VAL A 29 -2.98 -1.11 12.16
C VAL A 29 -2.22 0.22 12.11
N GLY A 30 -1.11 0.34 12.82
CA GLY A 30 -0.28 1.54 12.85
C GLY A 30 0.32 1.87 11.48
N THR A 31 0.85 0.88 10.76
CA THR A 31 1.35 1.07 9.39
C THR A 31 0.22 1.43 8.42
N LYS A 32 -0.93 0.76 8.51
CA LYS A 32 -2.12 1.11 7.71
C LYS A 32 -2.56 2.55 7.94
N LEU A 33 -2.66 2.99 9.20
CA LEU A 33 -3.09 4.35 9.54
C LEU A 33 -2.05 5.39 9.12
N ALA A 34 -0.75 5.12 9.35
CA ALA A 34 0.34 5.99 8.94
C ALA A 34 0.41 6.14 7.41
N LEU A 35 0.14 5.07 6.67
CA LEU A 35 0.19 5.07 5.21
C LEU A 35 -1.15 5.46 4.55
N SER A 36 -2.28 5.40 5.26
CA SER A 36 -3.59 5.78 4.72
C SER A 36 -3.82 7.28 4.64
N GLY A 37 -3.00 8.08 5.32
CA GLY A 37 -3.16 9.54 5.40
C GLY A 37 -2.51 10.35 4.28
N GLY A 38 -1.95 9.72 3.23
CA GLY A 38 -1.07 10.41 2.28
C GLY A 38 -1.17 9.94 0.84
N SER A 39 -2.38 9.82 0.28
CA SER A 39 -2.57 9.96 -1.17
C SER A 39 -4.04 10.19 -1.50
N SER A 40 -4.50 11.42 -1.27
CA SER A 40 -5.51 12.02 -2.15
C SER A 40 -4.88 12.49 -3.47
N LYS A 41 -3.93 11.72 -4.03
CA LYS A 41 -3.76 11.73 -5.47
C LYS A 41 -4.55 10.52 -5.95
N PRO A 42 -5.60 10.72 -6.77
CA PRO A 42 -6.16 9.62 -7.51
C PRO A 42 -4.99 8.87 -8.15
N THR A 43 -5.06 7.55 -8.12
CA THR A 43 -4.61 6.75 -9.26
C THR A 43 -5.45 7.20 -10.48
N ALA A 44 -5.29 8.47 -10.89
CA ALA A 44 -5.43 8.84 -12.27
C ALA A 44 -4.39 7.94 -12.90
N THR A 45 -4.88 6.95 -13.63
CA THR A 45 -4.19 6.29 -14.73
C THR A 45 -2.97 7.13 -15.06
N ALA A 46 -1.79 6.70 -14.62
CA ALA A 46 -0.55 7.41 -14.90
C ALA A 46 -0.27 7.16 -16.38
N THR A 47 -1.11 7.69 -17.26
CA THR A 47 -0.70 7.97 -18.61
C THR A 47 0.46 8.94 -18.44
N PRO A 48 1.68 8.54 -18.83
CA PRO A 48 2.79 9.48 -18.81
C PRO A 48 2.34 10.72 -19.59
N PRO A 49 2.68 11.94 -19.14
CA PRO A 49 2.41 13.14 -19.92
C PRO A 49 2.84 12.85 -21.36
N ILE A 50 1.91 12.96 -22.31
CA ILE A 50 2.16 12.67 -23.72
C ILE A 50 3.22 13.69 -24.17
N ASN A 51 4.48 13.30 -24.08
CA ASN A 51 5.62 14.10 -24.48
C ASN A 51 5.78 13.94 -25.99
N ALA A 52 4.94 14.64 -26.74
CA ALA A 52 4.98 14.67 -28.18
C ALA A 52 5.60 16.00 -28.61
N SER A 53 6.62 15.95 -29.47
CA SER A 53 7.29 17.16 -29.95
C SER A 53 6.48 17.87 -31.06
N SER A 54 5.38 17.26 -31.51
CA SER A 54 4.46 17.76 -32.54
C SER A 54 3.02 17.33 -32.26
N SER A 55 2.04 18.10 -32.75
CA SER A 55 0.61 17.81 -32.58
C SER A 55 0.21 16.42 -33.11
N ASP A 56 0.80 16.01 -34.23
CA ASP A 56 0.47 14.76 -34.90
C ASP A 56 0.95 13.54 -34.11
N GLU A 57 2.09 13.68 -33.42
CA GLU A 57 2.64 12.62 -32.57
C GLU A 57 1.78 12.42 -31.32
N ALA A 58 1.18 13.49 -30.78
CA ALA A 58 0.27 13.39 -29.64
C ALA A 58 -1.00 12.59 -29.99
N ASP A 59 -1.55 12.81 -31.17
CA ASP A 59 -2.77 12.14 -31.62
C ASP A 59 -2.52 10.67 -31.99
N PHE A 60 -1.33 10.35 -32.52
CA PHE A 60 -0.91 8.96 -32.70
C PHE A 60 -0.83 8.20 -31.36
N ILE A 61 -0.18 8.78 -30.35
CA ILE A 61 0.00 8.11 -29.05
C ILE A 61 -1.36 7.89 -28.35
N LYS A 62 -2.29 8.85 -28.43
CA LYS A 62 -3.66 8.68 -27.91
C LYS A 62 -4.39 7.52 -28.58
N ASN A 63 -4.39 7.47 -29.91
CA ASN A 63 -5.03 6.39 -30.67
C ASN A 63 -4.41 5.02 -30.39
N PHE A 64 -3.10 4.97 -30.11
CA PHE A 64 -2.41 3.75 -29.74
C PHE A 64 -2.81 3.26 -28.34
N LEU A 65 -2.85 4.16 -27.35
CA LEU A 65 -3.30 3.84 -25.98
C LEU A 65 -4.76 3.38 -25.95
N ASP A 66 -5.66 4.09 -26.64
CA ASP A 66 -7.08 3.72 -26.73
C ASP A 66 -7.29 2.33 -27.36
N GLN A 67 -6.43 1.92 -28.30
CA GLN A 67 -6.46 0.58 -28.88
C GLN A 67 -5.93 -0.51 -27.94
N GLN A 68 -4.96 -0.20 -27.08
CA GLN A 68 -4.46 -1.15 -26.11
C GLN A 68 -5.46 -1.40 -24.99
N ASP A 69 -6.09 -0.35 -24.48
CA ASP A 69 -7.13 -0.48 -23.44
C ASP A 69 -8.35 -1.26 -23.93
N LYS A 70 -8.67 -1.18 -25.23
CA LYS A 70 -9.81 -1.89 -25.84
C LYS A 70 -9.53 -3.36 -26.19
N LYS A 71 -8.26 -3.78 -26.20
CA LYS A 71 -7.84 -5.17 -26.49
C LYS A 71 -7.64 -6.01 -25.22
N ASN A 72 -7.78 -5.43 -24.03
CA ASN A 72 -7.71 -6.13 -22.74
C ASN A 72 -9.11 -6.43 -22.19
#